data_AF-A0A2N7I755-F1
#
_entry.id   AF-A0A2N7I755-F1
#
_cell.length_a   1.000
_cell.length_b   1.000
_cell.length_c   1.000
_cell.angle_alpha   90.00
_cell.angle_beta   90.00
_cell.angle_gamma   90.00
#
_symmetry.space_group_name_H-M   'P 1'
#
loop_
_entity.id
_entity.type
_entity.pdbx_description
1 polymer ?
#
loop_
_entity_poly.entity_id
_entity_poly.type
_entity_poly.pdbx_seq_one_letter_code
_entity_poly.pdbx_strand_id
1 'polypeptide(L)'
;MYGQHMFIVLVGILLAGCKDDNSKAVLDDAISGGDLLNLPKEEEPTPPLDTSSPLEPKPTPIEPNALGNLIEIAILPPEGQLSVPANSKMKLRVTGIYENGTDDLTEQAELRILDDVSNITFTEDNQIQAGAWDSSGAYNDTRIEAEFENIKAELTVKVMEGVCEESLTLAQVEALDGTCVKSYTHDGKEYVFTPRKKIMYELGYSTDNTEENQGRTYSYIQSENFPYALFRRDGKGMNWDNFTQNRNPYGQAERFCNDLAQMSFNNKDHWQIATTEDLVELIAHHKDNNLMYSEGLPLHYFSIWSDERFVNVYGAYRKNVGQVQGASLKIGTPLSDKHAVICRSE
;
A
#
# COMPACT_ATOMS: atom_id res chain seq x y z
N MET A 1 62.90 -27.94 0.96
CA MET A 1 63.12 -29.41 1.03
C MET A 1 61.74 -30.06 1.11
N TYR A 2 61.42 -30.92 0.13
CA TYR A 2 60.40 -32.00 0.05
C TYR A 2 59.05 -31.84 0.79
N GLY A 3 57.85 -32.08 0.23
CA GLY A 3 57.35 -32.71 -0.99
C GLY A 3 55.81 -32.60 -0.96
N GLN A 4 55.13 -32.32 -2.07
CA GLN A 4 54.52 -33.27 -3.03
C GLN A 4 53.19 -33.94 -2.60
N HIS A 5 52.18 -33.68 -3.45
CA HIS A 5 51.11 -34.57 -3.95
C HIS A 5 49.74 -34.68 -3.24
N MET A 6 48.81 -33.93 -3.85
CA MET A 6 47.42 -34.24 -4.21
C MET A 6 47.17 -35.73 -4.57
N PHE A 7 46.08 -36.30 -4.03
CA PHE A 7 45.29 -37.33 -4.72
C PHE A 7 43.82 -37.24 -4.32
N ILE A 8 42.98 -37.04 -5.34
CA ILE A 8 41.53 -37.18 -5.32
C ILE A 8 41.22 -38.66 -5.53
N VAL A 9 40.31 -39.23 -4.73
CA VAL A 9 39.59 -40.45 -5.08
C VAL A 9 38.10 -40.18 -4.88
N LEU A 10 37.38 -40.32 -5.98
CA LEU A 10 35.93 -40.28 -6.12
C LEU A 10 35.47 -41.71 -6.44
N VAL A 11 34.19 -41.97 -6.21
CA VAL A 11 33.33 -43.08 -6.73
C VAL A 11 32.89 -44.11 -5.68
N GLY A 12 31.57 -44.20 -5.53
CA GLY A 12 30.90 -45.48 -5.25
C GLY A 12 29.70 -45.42 -4.30
N ILE A 13 28.59 -44.75 -4.67
CA ILE A 13 27.28 -45.10 -4.10
C ILE A 13 26.33 -45.51 -5.22
N LEU A 14 25.92 -46.77 -5.13
CA LEU A 14 25.02 -47.50 -6.03
C LEU A 14 23.58 -46.99 -5.91
N LEU A 15 22.94 -46.89 -7.07
CA LEU A 15 21.51 -46.74 -7.27
C LEU A 15 20.78 -48.08 -7.12
N ALA A 16 19.70 -48.08 -6.34
CA ALA A 16 18.48 -48.88 -6.50
C ALA A 16 17.40 -48.14 -5.68
N GLY A 17 16.23 -47.72 -6.16
CA GLY A 17 15.43 -48.19 -7.29
C GLY A 17 14.11 -48.73 -6.75
N CYS A 18 13.10 -47.85 -6.60
CA CYS A 18 11.63 -48.08 -6.51
C CYS A 18 10.99 -46.67 -6.58
N LYS A 19 10.38 -46.19 -7.69
CA LYS A 19 9.14 -46.59 -8.39
C LYS A 19 7.88 -46.24 -7.58
N ASP A 20 7.32 -45.03 -7.79
CA ASP A 20 5.98 -44.69 -8.37
C ASP A 20 5.14 -44.03 -7.24
N ASP A 21 4.30 -42.99 -7.34
CA ASP A 21 3.48 -42.43 -8.42
C ASP A 21 2.99 -40.99 -8.07
N ASN A 22 2.51 -40.27 -9.10
CA ASN A 22 1.55 -39.13 -9.09
C ASN A 22 2.02 -37.77 -8.53
N SER A 23 2.04 -36.68 -9.29
CA SER A 23 0.97 -36.18 -10.16
C SER A 23 1.53 -35.14 -11.14
N LYS A 24 1.04 -35.21 -12.38
CA LYS A 24 1.43 -34.40 -13.52
C LYS A 24 0.94 -32.97 -13.38
N ALA A 25 1.82 -32.05 -13.78
CA ALA A 25 1.51 -30.67 -14.13
C ALA A 25 0.38 -30.60 -15.16
N VAL A 26 -0.56 -29.68 -14.93
CA VAL A 26 -1.46 -29.16 -15.96
C VAL A 26 -0.93 -27.77 -16.30
N LEU A 27 -0.05 -27.73 -17.30
CA LEU A 27 0.19 -26.57 -18.13
C LEU A 27 -0.48 -26.93 -19.45
N ASP A 28 -1.57 -26.28 -19.80
CA ASP A 28 -2.09 -26.17 -21.16
C ASP A 28 -3.26 -25.19 -21.13
N ASP A 29 -3.03 -23.96 -21.60
CA ASP A 29 -4.01 -23.21 -22.39
C ASP A 29 -3.34 -21.97 -22.99
N ALA A 30 -2.77 -22.14 -24.18
CA ALA A 30 -2.51 -21.05 -25.11
C ALA A 30 -2.33 -21.58 -26.54
N ILE A 31 -3.32 -21.26 -27.38
CA ILE A 31 -3.26 -21.06 -28.84
C ILE A 31 -3.32 -22.31 -29.74
N SER A 32 -4.49 -22.52 -30.36
CA SER A 32 -4.61 -22.57 -31.83
C SER A 32 -6.09 -22.59 -32.24
N GLY A 33 -6.45 -21.72 -33.19
CA GLY A 33 -7.82 -21.43 -33.59
C GLY A 33 -8.42 -22.33 -34.68
N GLY A 34 -9.58 -21.88 -35.20
CA GLY A 34 -10.24 -22.44 -36.38
C GLY A 34 -11.76 -22.33 -36.30
N ASP A 35 -12.30 -21.25 -36.88
CA ASP A 35 -13.71 -21.04 -37.25
C ASP A 35 -14.38 -22.26 -37.89
N LEU A 36 -15.65 -22.51 -37.55
CA LEU A 36 -16.68 -22.99 -38.50
C LEU A 36 -18.10 -22.76 -37.92
N LEU A 37 -18.77 -21.74 -38.49
CA LEU A 37 -20.21 -21.66 -38.83
C LEU A 37 -21.24 -22.24 -37.85
N ASN A 38 -22.00 -21.36 -37.18
CA ASN A 38 -23.42 -21.59 -36.93
C ASN A 38 -24.20 -20.26 -36.90
N LEU A 39 -25.17 -20.16 -37.82
CA LEU A 39 -26.16 -19.08 -37.91
C LEU A 39 -27.17 -19.15 -36.73
N PRO A 40 -27.76 -18.02 -36.33
CA PRO A 40 -28.55 -17.90 -35.11
C PRO A 40 -29.95 -18.50 -35.27
N LYS A 41 -30.42 -19.17 -34.22
CA LYS A 41 -31.79 -19.67 -34.08
C LYS A 41 -32.64 -18.57 -33.44
N GLU A 42 -33.75 -18.25 -34.09
CA GLU A 42 -34.79 -17.30 -33.69
C GLU A 42 -35.27 -17.57 -32.24
N GLU A 43 -35.21 -16.56 -31.37
CA GLU A 43 -35.76 -16.57 -30.01
C GLU A 43 -37.22 -16.08 -30.03
N GLU A 44 -38.13 -16.83 -29.40
CA GLU A 44 -39.50 -16.41 -29.11
C GLU A 44 -39.53 -15.29 -28.06
N PRO A 45 -40.48 -14.34 -28.14
CA PRO A 45 -40.52 -13.20 -27.22
C PRO A 45 -41.02 -13.61 -25.83
N THR A 46 -40.17 -13.43 -24.83
CA THR A 46 -40.54 -13.46 -23.40
C THR A 46 -41.37 -12.22 -23.03
N PRO A 47 -42.38 -12.34 -22.14
CA PRO A 47 -43.18 -11.21 -21.69
C PRO A 47 -42.35 -10.28 -20.77
N PRO A 48 -42.68 -8.98 -20.68
CA PRO A 48 -41.85 -8.00 -20.00
C PRO A 48 -41.73 -8.30 -18.50
N LEU A 49 -40.49 -8.29 -18.03
CA LEU A 49 -40.12 -8.42 -16.63
C LEU A 49 -40.54 -7.16 -15.86
N ASP A 50 -41.34 -7.35 -14.82
CA ASP A 50 -41.84 -6.31 -13.94
C ASP A 50 -40.66 -5.65 -13.20
N THR A 51 -40.30 -4.42 -13.61
CA THR A 51 -39.25 -3.63 -12.95
C THR A 51 -39.82 -2.95 -11.70
N SER A 52 -39.95 -3.72 -10.63
CA SER A 52 -39.99 -3.16 -9.28
C SER A 52 -38.72 -3.56 -8.55
N SER A 53 -37.73 -2.66 -8.51
CA SER A 53 -36.58 -2.80 -7.63
C SER A 53 -37.05 -3.03 -6.19
N PRO A 54 -36.49 -4.00 -5.44
CA PRO A 54 -36.62 -4.01 -4.01
C PRO A 54 -36.00 -2.71 -3.48
N LEU A 55 -36.80 -1.88 -2.83
CA LEU A 55 -36.30 -0.76 -2.02
C LEU A 55 -35.23 -1.33 -1.09
N GLU A 56 -34.00 -0.82 -1.18
CA GLU A 56 -32.99 -1.04 -0.15
C GLU A 56 -33.62 -0.73 1.21
N PRO A 57 -33.48 -1.61 2.22
CA PRO A 57 -33.98 -1.31 3.54
C PRO A 57 -33.26 -0.07 4.04
N LYS A 58 -34.01 1.03 4.12
CA LYS A 58 -33.58 2.25 4.81
C LYS A 58 -33.07 1.82 6.19
N PRO A 59 -31.88 2.25 6.64
CA PRO A 59 -31.38 1.90 7.96
C PRO A 59 -32.46 2.28 8.98
N THR A 60 -32.94 1.28 9.72
CA THR A 60 -33.90 1.49 10.78
C THR A 60 -33.23 2.43 11.79
N PRO A 61 -33.81 3.60 12.11
CA PRO A 61 -33.33 4.40 13.22
C PRO A 61 -33.38 3.51 14.46
N ILE A 62 -32.21 3.25 15.07
CA ILE A 62 -32.16 2.56 16.36
C ILE A 62 -32.91 3.47 17.33
N GLU A 63 -33.93 2.94 18.02
CA GLU A 63 -34.66 3.74 19.00
C GLU A 63 -33.66 4.31 20.03
N PRO A 64 -33.71 5.62 20.34
CA PRO A 64 -32.82 6.30 21.31
C PRO A 64 -32.70 5.59 22.67
N ASN A 65 -33.64 4.70 22.95
CA ASN A 65 -33.90 4.02 24.20
C ASN A 65 -32.97 2.80 24.42
N ALA A 66 -32.35 2.27 23.36
CA ALA A 66 -31.60 1.01 23.43
C ALA A 66 -30.15 1.18 23.91
N LEU A 67 -29.51 2.29 23.55
CA LEU A 67 -28.11 2.57 23.93
C LEU A 67 -28.00 3.24 25.31
N GLY A 68 -29.10 3.81 25.81
CA GLY A 68 -29.12 4.57 27.07
C GLY A 68 -28.68 6.01 26.85
N ASN A 69 -28.26 6.68 27.93
CA ASN A 69 -27.80 8.06 27.83
C ASN A 69 -26.41 8.14 27.18
N LEU A 70 -26.20 9.18 26.38
CA LEU A 70 -24.87 9.53 25.90
C LEU A 70 -24.03 10.04 27.08
N ILE A 71 -22.84 9.46 27.26
CA ILE A 71 -21.91 9.79 28.33
C ILE A 71 -20.85 10.77 27.83
N GLU A 72 -20.22 10.43 26.70
CA GLU A 72 -19.16 11.23 26.08
C GLU A 72 -19.10 10.96 24.57
N ILE A 73 -18.35 11.79 23.85
CA ILE A 73 -17.95 11.51 22.46
C ILE A 73 -16.42 11.46 22.38
N ALA A 74 -15.90 10.72 21.41
CA ALA A 74 -14.48 10.65 21.12
C ALA A 74 -14.25 10.96 19.64
N ILE A 75 -13.26 11.80 19.34
CA ILE A 75 -12.80 12.08 17.98
C ILE A 75 -11.47 11.34 17.74
N LEU A 76 -11.44 10.49 16.71
CA LEU A 76 -10.32 9.57 16.46
C LEU A 76 -9.87 9.65 14.99
N PRO A 77 -8.55 9.67 14.74
CA PRO A 77 -8.02 9.47 13.39
C PRO A 77 -8.20 8.00 12.95
N PRO A 78 -7.95 7.66 11.67
CA PRO A 78 -7.86 6.26 11.23
C PRO A 78 -6.88 5.46 12.10
N GLU A 79 -7.14 4.16 12.27
CA GLU A 79 -6.44 3.32 13.25
C GLU A 79 -4.93 3.54 13.30
N GLY A 80 -4.46 3.97 14.48
CA GLY A 80 -3.04 4.19 14.79
C GLY A 80 -2.42 5.44 14.16
N GLN A 81 -3.10 6.16 13.27
CA GLN A 81 -2.55 7.31 12.56
C GLN A 81 -2.28 8.47 13.53
N LEU A 82 -1.04 8.94 13.54
CA LEU A 82 -0.61 10.05 14.40
C LEU A 82 -0.56 11.38 13.64
N SER A 83 -0.30 11.32 12.34
CA SER A 83 -0.15 12.49 11.48
C SER A 83 -0.84 12.32 10.13
N VAL A 84 -1.23 13.45 9.52
CA VAL A 84 -1.71 13.54 8.14
C VAL A 84 -0.58 14.07 7.24
N PRO A 85 -0.23 13.38 6.15
CA PRO A 85 0.70 13.93 5.18
C PRO A 85 0.19 15.24 4.56
N ALA A 86 1.10 16.15 4.26
CA ALA A 86 0.77 17.37 3.54
C ALA A 86 0.13 17.04 2.19
N ASN A 87 -0.71 17.95 1.71
CA ASN A 87 -1.45 17.77 0.47
C ASN A 87 -2.26 16.47 0.45
N SER A 88 -2.74 16.01 1.62
CA SER A 88 -3.48 14.75 1.75
C SER A 88 -4.68 14.95 2.66
N LYS A 89 -5.61 14.00 2.57
CA LYS A 89 -6.84 13.96 3.34
C LYS A 89 -6.74 12.97 4.49
N MET A 90 -7.55 13.17 5.52
CA MET A 90 -7.74 12.17 6.56
C MET A 90 -9.21 12.20 7.01
N LYS A 91 -9.83 11.02 7.02
CA LYS A 91 -11.18 10.86 7.56
C LYS A 91 -11.11 10.69 9.07
N LEU A 92 -11.68 11.64 9.80
CA LEU A 92 -11.87 11.53 11.24
C LEU A 92 -13.14 10.70 11.54
N ARG A 93 -13.14 9.98 12.66
CA ARG A 93 -14.31 9.28 13.17
C ARG A 93 -14.73 9.92 14.49
N VAL A 94 -16.04 10.13 14.64
CA VAL A 94 -16.61 10.57 15.91
C VAL A 94 -17.44 9.43 16.47
N THR A 95 -17.08 8.93 17.64
CA THR A 95 -17.77 7.83 18.30
C THR A 95 -18.51 8.34 19.52
N GLY A 96 -19.81 8.09 19.60
CA GLY A 96 -20.59 8.30 20.81
C GLY A 96 -20.44 7.13 21.76
N ILE A 97 -20.18 7.42 23.04
CA ILE A 97 -20.07 6.42 24.10
C ILE A 97 -21.30 6.54 25.00
N TYR A 98 -22.11 5.50 25.01
CA TYR A 98 -23.36 5.41 25.74
C TYR A 98 -23.25 4.40 26.89
N GLU A 99 -24.20 4.42 27.82
CA GLU A 99 -24.25 3.48 28.94
C GLU A 99 -24.17 2.00 28.51
N ASN A 100 -24.78 1.64 27.39
CA ASN A 100 -24.89 0.26 26.93
C ASN A 100 -24.16 -0.04 25.61
N GLY A 101 -23.28 0.86 25.13
CA GLY A 101 -22.53 0.63 23.90
C GLY A 101 -21.91 1.87 23.28
N THR A 102 -21.56 1.77 22.00
CA THR A 102 -21.02 2.87 21.20
C THR A 102 -21.79 3.01 19.90
N ASP A 103 -21.84 4.22 19.35
CA ASP A 103 -22.42 4.49 18.03
C ASP A 103 -21.50 5.39 17.18
N ASP A 104 -21.61 5.29 15.85
CA ASP A 104 -20.87 6.14 14.91
C ASP A 104 -21.63 7.45 14.68
N LEU A 105 -21.08 8.52 15.21
CA LEU A 105 -21.61 9.89 15.12
C LEU A 105 -20.88 10.73 14.08
N THR A 106 -20.00 10.15 13.25
CA THR A 106 -19.15 10.89 12.30
C THR A 106 -19.94 11.87 11.42
N GLU A 107 -21.10 11.44 10.92
CA GLU A 107 -21.94 12.26 10.03
C GLU A 107 -22.90 13.19 10.80
N GLN A 108 -22.98 13.04 12.12
CA GLN A 108 -23.94 13.74 12.99
C GLN A 108 -23.29 14.81 13.85
N ALA A 109 -22.03 14.61 14.21
CA ALA A 109 -21.24 15.56 14.99
C ALA A 109 -20.78 16.73 14.12
N GLU A 110 -20.83 17.94 14.70
CA GLU A 110 -20.27 19.13 14.08
C GLU A 110 -18.77 19.19 14.36
N LEU A 111 -17.96 19.36 13.32
CA LEU A 111 -16.51 19.52 13.44
C LEU A 111 -16.11 20.99 13.27
N ARG A 112 -15.21 21.47 14.12
CA ARG A 112 -14.65 22.82 14.04
C ARG A 112 -13.16 22.85 14.31
N ILE A 113 -12.44 23.69 13.58
CA ILE A 113 -11.04 24.02 13.87
C ILE A 113 -11.03 25.11 14.95
N LEU A 114 -10.26 24.89 16.01
CA LEU A 114 -10.17 25.82 17.14
C LEU A 114 -9.05 26.86 17.00
N ASP A 115 -8.07 26.60 16.14
CA ASP A 115 -6.93 27.49 15.96
C ASP A 115 -7.21 28.58 14.91
N ASP A 116 -6.76 29.81 15.21
CA ASP A 116 -6.94 30.98 14.34
C ASP A 116 -6.19 30.84 13.00
N VAL A 117 -5.10 30.08 12.99
CA VAL A 117 -4.30 29.76 11.81
C VAL A 117 -4.05 28.26 11.79
N SER A 118 -4.47 27.62 10.70
CA SER A 118 -4.31 26.18 10.51
C SER A 118 -3.96 25.87 9.07
N ASN A 119 -3.08 24.88 8.88
CA ASN A 119 -2.82 24.26 7.58
C ASN A 119 -3.85 23.17 7.25
N ILE A 120 -4.93 23.05 8.03
CA ILE A 120 -5.99 22.07 7.82
C ILE A 120 -7.28 22.81 7.46
N THR A 121 -8.05 22.21 6.56
CA THR A 121 -9.41 22.64 6.23
C THR A 121 -10.35 21.44 6.26
N PHE A 122 -11.65 21.68 6.36
CA PHE A 122 -12.64 20.62 6.14
C PHE A 122 -13.06 20.59 4.67
N THR A 123 -13.19 19.36 4.16
CA THR A 123 -13.79 19.04 2.86
C THR A 123 -15.31 18.99 2.98
N GLU A 124 -16.00 18.94 1.82
CA GLU A 124 -17.46 18.84 1.78
C GLU A 124 -18.01 17.55 2.44
N ASP A 125 -17.21 16.50 2.48
CA ASP A 125 -17.52 15.21 3.11
C ASP A 125 -16.96 15.09 4.53
N ASN A 126 -16.75 16.22 5.21
CA ASN A 126 -16.28 16.32 6.60
C ASN A 126 -14.94 15.61 6.88
N GLN A 127 -14.15 15.33 5.85
CA GLN A 127 -12.75 14.93 6.04
C GLN A 127 -11.88 16.16 6.25
N ILE A 128 -10.75 15.97 6.91
CA ILE A 128 -9.72 17.01 6.92
C ILE A 128 -8.92 16.96 5.62
N GLN A 129 -8.54 18.13 5.11
CA GLN A 129 -7.57 18.32 4.04
C GLN A 129 -6.38 19.10 4.61
N ALA A 130 -5.21 18.46 4.62
CA ALA A 130 -3.96 19.11 4.95
C ALA A 130 -3.45 19.90 3.74
N GLY A 131 -3.00 21.13 3.99
CA GLY A 131 -2.30 21.99 3.06
C GLY A 131 -0.81 21.64 2.96
N ALA A 132 -0.03 22.62 2.50
CA ALA A 132 1.42 22.47 2.39
C ALA A 132 2.07 22.35 3.77
N TRP A 133 3.13 21.54 3.85
CA TRP A 133 3.94 21.43 5.05
C TRP A 133 4.78 22.68 5.27
N ASP A 134 4.85 23.16 6.51
CA ASP A 134 5.72 24.26 6.90
C ASP A 134 6.92 23.75 7.69
N SER A 135 8.13 23.92 7.13
CA SER A 135 9.39 23.54 7.76
C SER A 135 9.71 24.34 9.02
N SER A 136 9.06 25.50 9.22
CA SER A 136 9.18 26.30 10.44
C SER A 136 8.48 25.67 11.64
N GLY A 137 7.54 24.74 11.41
CA GLY A 137 6.82 24.01 12.44
C GLY A 137 5.65 24.77 13.06
N ALA A 138 5.44 26.05 12.73
CA ALA A 138 4.49 26.92 13.44
C ALA A 138 3.01 26.54 13.27
N TYR A 139 2.66 25.79 12.22
CA TYR A 139 1.26 25.49 11.85
C TYR A 139 1.01 24.00 11.60
N ASN A 140 1.92 23.14 12.05
CA ASN A 140 1.80 21.71 11.80
C ASN A 140 0.85 21.02 12.79
N ASP A 141 0.55 21.62 13.94
CA ASP A 141 -0.44 21.09 14.87
C ASP A 141 -1.73 21.89 14.77
N THR A 142 -2.88 21.21 14.69
CA THR A 142 -4.20 21.84 14.64
C THR A 142 -5.15 21.15 15.59
N ARG A 143 -5.79 21.92 16.47
CA ARG A 143 -6.86 21.48 17.37
C ARG A 143 -8.18 21.48 16.64
N ILE A 144 -8.82 20.32 16.64
CA ILE A 144 -10.15 20.08 16.10
C ILE A 144 -11.06 19.70 17.25
N GLU A 145 -12.24 20.30 17.30
CA GLU A 145 -13.30 19.92 18.21
C GLU A 145 -14.44 19.24 17.44
N ALA A 146 -14.94 18.14 17.99
CA ALA A 146 -16.22 17.57 17.63
C ALA A 146 -17.27 17.97 18.68
N GLU A 147 -18.47 18.31 18.24
CA GLU A 147 -19.61 18.63 19.10
C GLU A 147 -20.86 17.84 18.69
N PHE A 148 -21.52 17.19 19.66
CA PHE A 148 -22.80 16.51 19.45
C PHE A 148 -23.64 16.60 20.75
N GLU A 149 -24.90 17.03 20.64
CA GLU A 149 -25.82 17.22 21.78
C GLU A 149 -25.23 18.03 22.96
N ASN A 150 -24.39 19.04 22.67
CA ASN A 150 -23.62 19.86 23.62
C ASN A 150 -22.48 19.14 24.36
N ILE A 151 -22.16 17.90 23.98
CA ILE A 151 -20.95 17.20 24.41
C ILE A 151 -19.85 17.48 23.39
N LYS A 152 -18.63 17.72 23.89
CA LYS A 152 -17.48 18.12 23.09
C LYS A 152 -16.30 17.20 23.32
N ALA A 153 -15.54 16.96 22.27
CA ALA A 153 -14.25 16.29 22.34
C ALA A 153 -13.24 16.97 21.43
N GLU A 154 -11.97 16.94 21.83
CA GLU A 154 -10.89 17.57 21.07
C GLU A 154 -9.86 16.54 20.61
N LEU A 155 -9.28 16.80 19.43
CA LEU A 155 -8.14 16.09 18.87
C LEU A 155 -7.14 17.11 18.32
N THR A 156 -5.86 16.92 18.64
CA THR A 156 -4.78 17.61 17.92
C THR A 156 -4.33 16.75 16.76
N VAL A 157 -4.44 17.27 15.54
CA VAL A 157 -3.93 16.64 14.32
C VAL A 157 -2.61 17.29 13.94
N LYS A 158 -1.62 16.46 13.59
CA LYS A 158 -0.32 16.90 13.12
C LYS A 158 -0.17 16.72 11.60
N VAL A 159 0.31 17.75 10.91
CA VAL A 159 0.70 17.72 9.50
C VAL A 159 2.17 17.35 9.38
N MET A 160 2.47 16.34 8.56
CA MET A 160 3.83 15.91 8.23
C MET A 160 4.14 16.20 6.75
N GLU A 161 5.43 16.26 6.38
CA GLU A 161 5.88 16.66 5.04
C GLU A 161 5.27 15.84 3.89
N GLY A 162 5.02 14.55 4.12
CA GLY A 162 4.43 13.65 3.12
C GLY A 162 5.45 13.22 2.09
N VAL A 163 5.67 14.01 1.04
CA VAL A 163 6.64 13.73 -0.02
C VAL A 163 7.88 14.62 0.15
N CYS A 164 9.06 14.04 -0.02
CA CYS A 164 10.31 14.80 0.10
C CYS A 164 10.45 15.79 -1.06
N GLU A 165 11.05 16.96 -0.79
CA GLU A 165 11.46 17.86 -1.86
C GLU A 165 12.29 17.13 -2.93
N GLU A 166 11.91 17.29 -4.20
CA GLU A 166 12.53 16.56 -5.32
C GLU A 166 14.05 16.79 -5.40
N SER A 167 14.51 17.98 -5.02
CA SER A 167 15.92 18.39 -5.05
C SER A 167 16.80 17.66 -4.03
N LEU A 168 16.21 16.97 -3.05
CA LEU A 168 16.97 16.24 -2.04
C LEU A 168 17.57 14.97 -2.62
N THR A 169 18.89 14.85 -2.46
CA THR A 169 19.60 13.60 -2.73
C THR A 169 19.14 12.49 -1.77
N LEU A 170 19.35 11.24 -2.17
CA LEU A 170 19.08 10.06 -1.34
C LEU A 170 19.77 10.17 0.03
N ALA A 171 21.03 10.62 0.06
CA ALA A 171 21.78 10.80 1.30
C ALA A 171 21.16 11.87 2.22
N GLN A 172 20.61 12.94 1.65
CA GLN A 172 19.90 13.97 2.43
C GLN A 172 18.58 13.43 2.98
N VAL A 173 17.78 12.74 2.17
CA VAL A 173 16.55 12.08 2.64
C VAL A 173 16.86 11.02 3.72
N GLU A 174 17.97 10.30 3.58
CA GLU A 174 18.43 9.35 4.59
C GLU A 174 18.82 10.04 5.90
N ALA A 175 19.44 11.21 5.83
CA ALA A 175 19.80 12.03 6.99
C ALA A 175 18.59 12.67 7.70
N LEU A 176 17.47 12.88 6.99
CA LEU A 176 16.21 13.37 7.56
C LEU A 176 15.44 12.30 8.36
N ASP A 177 15.96 11.06 8.43
CA ASP A 177 15.38 9.96 9.22
C ASP A 177 13.89 9.67 8.93
N GLY A 178 13.45 9.91 7.68
CA GLY A 178 12.09 9.61 7.25
C GLY A 178 11.05 10.63 7.73
N THR A 179 11.34 11.93 7.62
CA THR A 179 10.30 12.99 7.71
C THR A 179 9.36 13.01 6.51
N CYS A 180 9.81 12.47 5.38
CA CYS A 180 9.09 12.42 4.12
C CYS A 180 9.31 11.10 3.37
N VAL A 181 8.49 10.84 2.35
CA VAL A 181 8.61 9.72 1.42
C VAL A 181 9.24 10.19 0.11
N LYS A 182 10.23 9.46 -0.40
CA LYS A 182 10.84 9.79 -1.70
C LYS A 182 9.85 9.44 -2.81
N SER A 183 9.55 10.41 -3.66
CA SER A 183 8.84 10.20 -4.91
C SER A 183 9.70 10.52 -6.14
N TYR A 184 9.22 10.13 -7.31
CA TYR A 184 9.81 10.45 -8.60
C TYR A 184 8.72 10.58 -9.66
N THR A 185 8.79 11.61 -10.49
CA THR A 185 7.84 11.80 -11.60
C THR A 185 8.48 11.40 -12.92
N HIS A 186 7.83 10.49 -13.65
CA HIS A 186 8.25 10.05 -14.97
C HIS A 186 7.05 9.75 -15.86
N ASP A 187 7.10 10.24 -17.10
CA ASP A 187 6.04 10.04 -18.10
C ASP A 187 4.63 10.39 -17.59
N GLY A 188 4.50 11.53 -16.90
CA GLY A 188 3.24 12.02 -16.34
C GLY A 188 2.75 11.27 -15.09
N LYS A 189 3.40 10.18 -14.70
CA LYS A 189 3.09 9.39 -13.50
C LYS A 189 4.02 9.79 -12.35
N GLU A 190 3.46 9.91 -11.15
CA GLU A 190 4.25 10.01 -9.91
C GLU A 190 4.39 8.62 -9.28
N TYR A 191 5.61 8.29 -8.86
CA TYR A 191 5.98 7.05 -8.20
C TYR A 191 6.43 7.34 -6.78
N VAL A 192 5.77 6.74 -5.80
CA VAL A 192 6.12 6.82 -4.38
C VAL A 192 6.82 5.53 -3.98
N PHE A 193 8.06 5.64 -3.51
CA PHE A 193 8.83 4.49 -3.04
C PHE A 193 8.38 4.07 -1.64
N THR A 194 8.66 2.82 -1.27
CA THR A 194 8.35 2.33 0.07
C THR A 194 8.85 3.30 1.15
N PRO A 195 8.01 3.66 2.15
CA PRO A 195 8.43 4.60 3.17
C PRO A 195 9.46 4.03 4.14
N ARG A 196 10.14 4.94 4.83
CA ARG A 196 10.99 4.60 5.96
C ARG A 196 10.15 4.39 7.23
N LYS A 197 10.72 3.68 8.21
CA LYS A 197 10.09 3.28 9.48
C LYS A 197 9.34 4.40 10.19
N LYS A 198 9.89 5.63 10.20
CA LYS A 198 9.28 6.78 10.86
C LYS A 198 7.95 7.19 10.21
N ILE A 199 7.90 7.25 8.87
CA ILE A 199 6.64 7.51 8.15
C ILE A 199 5.62 6.41 8.44
N MET A 200 6.04 5.15 8.41
CA MET A 200 5.14 4.04 8.73
C MET A 200 4.52 4.23 10.11
N TYR A 201 5.34 4.57 11.11
CA TYR A 201 4.86 4.86 12.46
C TYR A 201 3.88 6.04 12.52
N GLU A 202 4.19 7.17 11.88
CA GLU A 202 3.34 8.35 11.85
C GLU A 202 1.99 8.08 11.13
N LEU A 203 1.98 7.19 10.14
CA LEU A 203 0.77 6.71 9.46
C LEU A 203 0.01 5.62 10.23
N GLY A 204 0.52 5.20 11.40
CA GLY A 204 -0.11 4.19 12.25
C GLY A 204 0.17 2.75 11.87
N TYR A 205 1.15 2.51 11.00
CA TYR A 205 1.54 1.16 10.62
C TYR A 205 2.36 0.49 11.72
N SER A 206 2.08 -0.80 11.93
CA SER A 206 2.82 -1.66 12.84
C SER A 206 3.48 -2.83 12.10
N THR A 207 4.40 -3.54 12.76
CA THR A 207 5.03 -4.72 12.15
C THR A 207 4.18 -5.97 12.37
N ASP A 208 3.85 -6.67 11.29
CA ASP A 208 3.26 -8.01 11.32
C ASP A 208 3.79 -8.84 10.15
N ASN A 209 4.53 -9.91 10.46
CA ASN A 209 5.14 -10.80 9.47
C ASN A 209 4.48 -12.19 9.47
N THR A 210 3.17 -12.23 9.66
CA THR A 210 2.39 -13.47 9.61
C THR A 210 1.51 -13.51 8.36
N GLU A 211 1.02 -14.68 8.00
CA GLU A 211 0.00 -14.85 6.95
C GLU A 211 -1.37 -14.28 7.36
N GLU A 212 -1.58 -14.09 8.67
CA GLU A 212 -2.80 -13.52 9.25
C GLU A 212 -2.72 -11.99 9.41
N ASN A 213 -1.74 -11.35 8.76
CA ASN A 213 -1.58 -9.91 8.84
C ASN A 213 -2.82 -9.19 8.27
N GLN A 214 -3.21 -8.10 8.93
CA GLN A 214 -4.38 -7.29 8.57
C GLN A 214 -4.14 -5.83 8.92
N GLY A 215 -4.99 -4.93 8.44
CA GLY A 215 -4.92 -3.50 8.73
C GLY A 215 -3.61 -2.85 8.28
N ARG A 216 -3.24 -1.74 8.93
CA ARG A 216 -2.01 -0.99 8.65
C ARG A 216 -0.79 -1.72 9.20
N THR A 217 -0.25 -2.63 8.40
CA THR A 217 0.91 -3.43 8.76
C THR A 217 1.95 -3.50 7.64
N TYR A 218 3.22 -3.63 8.03
CA TYR A 218 4.32 -4.01 7.16
C TYR A 218 5.04 -5.23 7.73
N SER A 219 5.78 -5.98 6.92
CA SER A 219 6.39 -7.24 7.33
C SER A 219 7.74 -7.04 8.04
N TYR A 220 8.57 -6.15 7.51
CA TYR A 220 9.95 -6.02 7.99
C TYR A 220 10.52 -4.64 7.69
N ILE A 221 11.51 -4.21 8.47
CA ILE A 221 12.34 -3.05 8.17
C ILE A 221 13.70 -3.57 7.66
N GLN A 222 14.09 -3.22 6.44
CA GLN A 222 15.24 -3.78 5.73
C GLN A 222 16.54 -3.84 6.57
N SER A 223 16.89 -2.76 7.28
CA SER A 223 17.96 -2.75 8.28
C SER A 223 17.91 -1.45 9.09
N GLU A 224 18.70 -1.34 10.16
CA GLU A 224 18.85 -0.09 10.92
C GLU A 224 19.45 1.05 10.07
N ASN A 225 20.39 0.75 9.18
CA ASN A 225 21.05 1.76 8.34
C ASN A 225 20.19 2.18 7.14
N PHE A 226 19.33 1.27 6.65
CA PHE A 226 18.39 1.52 5.56
C PHE A 226 16.99 1.11 6.03
N PRO A 227 16.34 1.92 6.90
CA PRO A 227 15.12 1.54 7.61
C PRO A 227 13.87 1.69 6.73
N TYR A 228 13.89 1.08 5.55
CA TYR A 228 12.76 1.03 4.62
C TYR A 228 11.83 -0.14 4.95
N ALA A 229 10.53 0.10 4.89
CA ALA A 229 9.54 -0.93 5.09
C ALA A 229 9.50 -1.90 3.91
N LEU A 230 9.37 -3.18 4.21
CA LEU A 230 9.15 -4.24 3.24
C LEU A 230 7.79 -4.87 3.52
N PHE A 231 7.12 -5.22 2.44
CA PHE A 231 5.75 -5.69 2.47
C PHE A 231 5.67 -7.11 1.93
N ARG A 232 4.72 -7.86 2.48
CA ARG A 232 4.19 -9.09 1.88
C ARG A 232 3.00 -8.76 0.99
N ARG A 233 2.65 -9.68 0.11
CA ARG A 233 1.44 -9.60 -0.73
C ARG A 233 0.35 -10.59 -0.29
N ASP A 234 0.52 -11.25 0.86
CA ASP A 234 -0.51 -12.06 1.51
C ASP A 234 -1.02 -11.39 2.81
N GLY A 235 -2.12 -11.94 3.35
CA GLY A 235 -2.72 -11.49 4.60
C GLY A 235 -4.03 -12.21 4.92
N LYS A 236 -4.63 -11.86 6.06
CA LYS A 236 -5.80 -12.54 6.60
C LYS A 236 -6.96 -12.59 5.62
N GLY A 237 -7.57 -13.77 5.52
CA GLY A 237 -8.72 -14.00 4.65
C GLY A 237 -8.36 -14.12 3.18
N MET A 238 -7.08 -14.02 2.82
CA MET A 238 -6.62 -14.35 1.48
C MET A 238 -6.75 -15.86 1.24
N ASN A 239 -7.29 -16.22 0.07
CA ASN A 239 -7.23 -17.56 -0.48
C ASN A 239 -7.01 -17.45 -1.99
N TRP A 240 -6.79 -18.59 -2.66
CA TRP A 240 -6.51 -18.56 -4.10
C TRP A 240 -7.71 -18.12 -4.95
N ASP A 241 -8.93 -18.33 -4.46
CA ASP A 241 -10.16 -18.01 -5.19
C ASP A 241 -10.46 -16.51 -5.18
N ASN A 242 -9.98 -15.77 -4.16
CA ASN A 242 -10.21 -14.33 -4.02
C ASN A 242 -9.01 -13.45 -4.45
N PHE A 243 -7.91 -14.06 -4.88
CA PHE A 243 -6.73 -13.33 -5.36
C PHE A 243 -6.82 -13.08 -6.88
N THR A 244 -7.28 -11.89 -7.25
CA THR A 244 -7.27 -11.44 -8.64
C THR A 244 -6.01 -10.63 -8.93
N GLN A 245 -5.48 -10.74 -10.16
CA GLN A 245 -4.30 -10.00 -10.60
C GLN A 245 -4.48 -8.47 -10.47
N ASN A 246 -5.72 -8.00 -10.59
CA ASN A 246 -6.03 -6.57 -10.67
C ASN A 246 -6.45 -5.97 -9.31
N ARG A 247 -6.82 -6.80 -8.32
CA ARG A 247 -7.20 -6.37 -6.97
C ARG A 247 -6.95 -7.49 -5.97
N ASN A 248 -5.94 -7.31 -5.13
CA ASN A 248 -5.73 -8.08 -3.91
C ASN A 248 -5.84 -7.15 -2.71
N PRO A 249 -7.00 -7.03 -2.05
CA PRO A 249 -7.12 -6.16 -0.87
C PRO A 249 -6.42 -6.73 0.38
N TYR A 250 -5.90 -7.97 0.31
CA TYR A 250 -5.40 -8.70 1.48
C TYR A 250 -3.88 -8.60 1.67
N GLY A 251 -3.12 -8.19 0.67
CA GLY A 251 -1.67 -8.01 0.82
C GLY A 251 -1.31 -6.69 1.48
N GLN A 252 -0.20 -6.67 2.22
CA GLN A 252 0.28 -5.45 2.88
C GLN A 252 0.68 -4.37 1.87
N ALA A 253 1.31 -4.76 0.76
CA ALA A 253 1.73 -3.84 -0.30
C ALA A 253 0.52 -3.16 -0.95
N GLU A 254 -0.52 -3.93 -1.23
CA GLU A 254 -1.76 -3.45 -1.83
C GLU A 254 -2.53 -2.55 -0.87
N ARG A 255 -2.65 -2.93 0.41
CA ARG A 255 -3.26 -2.07 1.43
C ARG A 255 -2.51 -0.76 1.56
N PHE A 256 -1.17 -0.77 1.51
CA PHE A 256 -0.39 0.45 1.55
C PHE A 256 -0.71 1.40 0.39
N CYS A 257 -0.68 0.93 -0.86
CA CYS A 257 -1.04 1.80 -1.99
C CYS A 257 -2.51 2.23 -1.96
N ASN A 258 -3.42 1.36 -1.51
CA ASN A 258 -4.83 1.72 -1.35
C ASN A 258 -5.04 2.77 -0.24
N ASP A 259 -4.28 2.71 0.85
CA ASP A 259 -4.32 3.75 1.89
C ASP A 259 -3.86 5.10 1.34
N LEU A 260 -2.82 5.12 0.48
CA LEU A 260 -2.40 6.35 -0.22
C LEU A 260 -3.54 6.91 -1.09
N ALA A 261 -4.28 6.05 -1.81
CA ALA A 261 -5.46 6.43 -2.58
C ALA A 261 -6.57 7.03 -1.69
N GLN A 262 -6.90 6.34 -0.60
CA GLN A 262 -7.93 6.77 0.35
C GLN A 262 -7.61 8.12 1.00
N MET A 263 -6.33 8.38 1.30
CA MET A 263 -5.92 9.68 1.85
C MET A 263 -5.66 10.73 0.75
N SER A 264 -5.99 10.45 -0.51
CA SER A 264 -5.67 11.34 -1.64
C SER A 264 -4.21 11.85 -1.58
N PHE A 265 -3.28 10.94 -1.28
CA PHE A 265 -1.89 11.28 -0.94
C PHE A 265 -1.27 12.17 -2.01
N ASN A 266 -0.68 13.29 -1.60
CA ASN A 266 -0.12 14.31 -2.50
C ASN A 266 -1.12 14.81 -3.57
N ASN A 267 -2.37 15.03 -3.18
CA ASN A 267 -3.51 15.43 -4.00
C ASN A 267 -3.84 14.45 -5.14
N LYS A 268 -3.51 13.17 -4.97
CA LYS A 268 -3.77 12.09 -5.93
C LYS A 268 -4.58 11.00 -5.27
N ASP A 269 -5.70 10.64 -5.89
CA ASP A 269 -6.71 9.71 -5.36
C ASP A 269 -6.64 8.31 -5.98
N HIS A 270 -5.79 8.12 -7.00
CA HIS A 270 -5.61 6.83 -7.68
C HIS A 270 -4.17 6.35 -7.50
N TRP A 271 -3.91 5.63 -6.41
CA TRP A 271 -2.64 4.98 -6.14
C TRP A 271 -2.76 3.46 -6.22
N GLN A 272 -1.82 2.83 -6.93
CA GLN A 272 -1.75 1.39 -7.08
C GLN A 272 -0.30 0.91 -7.17
N ILE A 273 -0.06 -0.39 -6.99
CA ILE A 273 1.28 -0.95 -7.20
C ILE A 273 1.70 -0.69 -8.65
N ALA A 274 2.96 -0.29 -8.85
CA ALA A 274 3.52 -0.07 -10.17
C ALA A 274 3.53 -1.37 -11.00
N THR A 275 3.24 -1.25 -12.28
CA THR A 275 3.25 -2.42 -13.17
C THR A 275 4.67 -2.91 -13.40
N THR A 276 4.80 -4.14 -13.86
CA THR A 276 6.11 -4.66 -14.31
C THR A 276 6.74 -3.76 -15.36
N GLU A 277 5.95 -3.26 -16.31
CA GLU A 277 6.40 -2.35 -17.37
C GLU A 277 6.89 -1.03 -16.78
N ASP A 278 6.10 -0.39 -15.91
CA ASP A 278 6.51 0.85 -15.23
C ASP A 278 7.83 0.66 -14.46
N LEU A 279 7.98 -0.45 -13.74
CA LEU A 279 9.20 -0.73 -12.96
C LEU A 279 10.42 -0.93 -13.85
N VAL A 280 10.27 -1.65 -14.97
CA VAL A 280 11.36 -1.89 -15.93
C VAL A 280 11.79 -0.56 -16.56
N GLU A 281 10.84 0.26 -16.99
CA GLU A 281 11.09 1.58 -17.58
C GLU A 281 11.72 2.53 -16.57
N LEU A 282 11.18 2.61 -15.36
CA LEU A 282 11.66 3.47 -14.29
C LEU A 282 13.10 3.12 -13.90
N ILE A 283 13.42 1.82 -13.77
CA ILE A 283 14.78 1.35 -13.47
C ILE A 283 15.73 1.66 -14.62
N ALA A 284 15.33 1.43 -15.87
CA ALA A 284 16.14 1.75 -17.05
C ALA A 284 16.43 3.25 -17.12
N HIS A 285 15.41 4.08 -16.96
CA HIS A 285 15.53 5.53 -16.95
C HIS A 285 16.49 6.02 -15.86
N HIS A 286 16.36 5.52 -14.63
CA HIS A 286 17.25 5.90 -13.55
C HIS A 286 18.70 5.49 -13.81
N LYS A 287 18.92 4.32 -14.42
CA LYS A 287 20.25 3.86 -14.78
C LYS A 287 20.87 4.73 -15.87
N ASP A 288 20.13 4.99 -16.94
CA ASP A 288 20.62 5.73 -18.11
C ASP A 288 20.94 7.19 -17.77
N ASN A 289 20.28 7.74 -16.75
CA ASN A 289 20.51 9.09 -16.23
C ASN A 289 21.41 9.14 -14.98
N ASN A 290 22.02 8.01 -14.58
CA ASN A 290 22.90 7.92 -13.41
C ASN A 290 22.24 8.37 -12.08
N LEU A 291 20.93 8.14 -11.94
CA LEU A 291 20.12 8.55 -10.78
C LEU A 291 20.07 7.50 -9.67
N MET A 292 20.60 6.28 -9.92
CA MET A 292 20.49 5.15 -8.99
C MET A 292 21.18 5.35 -7.64
N TYR A 293 22.11 6.29 -7.52
CA TYR A 293 22.92 6.47 -6.31
C TYR A 293 22.89 7.88 -5.71
N SER A 294 22.24 8.83 -6.38
CA SER A 294 22.32 10.26 -6.01
C SER A 294 20.94 10.86 -5.75
N GLU A 295 20.14 11.03 -6.79
CA GLU A 295 18.97 11.91 -6.77
C GLU A 295 17.64 11.18 -6.99
N GLY A 296 17.69 9.96 -7.52
CA GLY A 296 16.52 9.15 -7.82
C GLY A 296 16.03 8.28 -6.66
N LEU A 297 15.17 7.32 -6.99
CA LEU A 297 14.70 6.31 -6.04
C LEU A 297 15.82 5.31 -5.71
N PRO A 298 15.87 4.77 -4.48
CA PRO A 298 16.93 3.86 -4.04
C PRO A 298 16.79 2.43 -4.60
N LEU A 299 16.50 2.27 -5.90
CA LEU A 299 16.05 1.01 -6.50
C LEU A 299 17.12 -0.11 -6.47
N HIS A 300 18.40 0.24 -6.39
CA HIS A 300 19.49 -0.74 -6.50
C HIS A 300 19.68 -1.65 -5.29
N TYR A 301 19.07 -1.30 -4.15
CA TYR A 301 19.13 -2.11 -2.93
C TYR A 301 17.96 -3.07 -2.77
N PHE A 302 16.90 -2.95 -3.59
CA PHE A 302 15.63 -3.60 -3.31
C PHE A 302 15.15 -4.46 -4.47
N SER A 303 14.60 -5.61 -4.10
CA SER A 303 13.58 -6.25 -4.93
C SER A 303 12.26 -5.52 -4.68
N ILE A 304 11.53 -5.24 -5.75
CA ILE A 304 10.31 -4.45 -5.74
C ILE A 304 9.16 -5.30 -6.26
N TRP A 305 8.07 -5.37 -5.51
CA TRP A 305 6.84 -6.00 -6.00
C TRP A 305 6.32 -5.26 -7.24
N SER A 306 5.97 -6.00 -8.29
CA SER A 306 5.07 -5.46 -9.32
C SER A 306 3.62 -5.83 -9.02
N ASP A 307 2.68 -5.25 -9.76
CA ASP A 307 1.26 -5.57 -9.70
C ASP A 307 0.99 -7.05 -10.07
N GLU A 308 1.76 -7.60 -11.00
CA GLU A 308 1.69 -8.99 -11.45
C GLU A 308 1.93 -9.99 -10.32
N ARG A 309 1.18 -11.08 -10.39
CA ARG A 309 1.20 -12.14 -9.37
C ARG A 309 2.54 -12.84 -9.37
N PHE A 310 3.14 -12.98 -8.19
CA PHE A 310 4.41 -13.66 -7.98
C PHE A 310 5.58 -13.05 -8.77
N VAL A 311 5.46 -11.78 -9.18
CA VAL A 311 6.51 -11.07 -9.90
C VAL A 311 7.11 -10.02 -8.99
N ASN A 312 8.43 -10.03 -8.92
CA ASN A 312 9.20 -8.91 -8.42
C ASN A 312 10.30 -8.54 -9.42
N VAL A 313 10.64 -7.25 -9.42
CA VAL A 313 11.67 -6.67 -10.26
C VAL A 313 12.83 -6.25 -9.37
N TYR A 314 14.04 -6.69 -9.71
CA TYR A 314 15.26 -6.30 -9.02
C TYR A 314 16.08 -5.35 -9.90
N GLY A 315 16.38 -4.17 -9.39
CA GLY A 315 17.29 -3.22 -10.03
C GLY A 315 18.75 -3.59 -9.74
N ALA A 316 19.33 -4.58 -10.42
CA ALA A 316 20.75 -4.91 -10.20
C ALA A 316 21.68 -4.01 -11.03
N TYR A 317 22.65 -3.35 -10.39
CA TYR A 317 23.84 -2.83 -11.06
C TYR A 317 25.11 -3.43 -10.44
N ARG A 318 25.79 -4.35 -11.15
CA ARG A 318 27.13 -4.83 -10.74
C ARG A 318 28.19 -3.93 -11.34
N LYS A 319 28.83 -3.10 -10.50
CA LYS A 319 29.96 -2.23 -10.91
C LYS A 319 31.26 -2.99 -11.23
N ASN A 320 31.35 -4.26 -10.87
CA ASN A 320 32.54 -5.08 -11.13
C ASN A 320 32.16 -6.24 -12.05
N VAL A 321 32.93 -6.43 -13.12
CA VAL A 321 32.83 -7.47 -14.15
C VAL A 321 31.88 -7.17 -15.33
N GLY A 322 32.10 -6.08 -16.07
CA GLY A 322 31.87 -5.98 -17.54
C GLY A 322 30.53 -6.39 -18.16
N GLN A 323 29.49 -6.69 -17.38
CA GLN A 323 28.16 -7.07 -17.83
C GLN A 323 27.20 -5.93 -17.52
N VAL A 324 26.68 -5.31 -18.58
CA VAL A 324 25.58 -4.35 -18.48
C VAL A 324 24.32 -5.18 -18.14
N GLN A 325 23.83 -5.12 -16.91
CA GLN A 325 22.50 -5.65 -16.58
C GLN A 325 21.54 -4.51 -16.24
N GLY A 326 20.30 -4.63 -16.72
CA GLY A 326 19.16 -3.73 -16.46
C GLY A 326 18.24 -4.31 -15.39
N ALA A 327 16.95 -3.98 -15.44
CA ALA A 327 15.95 -4.62 -14.59
C ALA A 327 15.94 -6.15 -14.77
N SER A 328 15.96 -6.90 -13.67
CA SER A 328 15.81 -8.36 -13.68
C SER A 328 14.45 -8.74 -13.14
N LEU A 329 13.63 -9.38 -13.97
CA LEU A 329 12.34 -9.94 -13.55
C LEU A 329 12.56 -11.30 -12.90
N LYS A 330 11.85 -11.56 -11.80
CA LYS A 330 11.77 -12.87 -11.18
C LYS A 330 10.30 -13.26 -11.02
N ILE A 331 9.96 -14.41 -11.63
CA ILE A 331 8.62 -15.00 -11.64
C ILE A 331 8.58 -16.14 -10.62
N GLY A 332 7.41 -16.36 -10.01
CA GLY A 332 7.20 -17.42 -9.01
C GLY A 332 7.69 -17.04 -7.61
N THR A 333 7.83 -15.74 -7.33
CA THR A 333 8.18 -15.23 -6.02
C THR A 333 7.02 -15.46 -5.03
N PRO A 334 7.24 -16.20 -3.91
CA PRO A 334 6.20 -16.43 -2.90
C PRO A 334 5.62 -15.12 -2.37
N LEU A 335 4.30 -15.02 -2.22
CA LEU A 335 3.65 -13.79 -1.69
C LEU A 335 4.02 -13.47 -0.25
N SER A 336 4.59 -14.45 0.45
CA SER A 336 5.16 -14.34 1.79
C SER A 336 6.56 -13.73 1.84
N ASP A 337 7.21 -13.54 0.68
CA ASP A 337 8.48 -12.82 0.57
C ASP A 337 8.29 -11.33 0.91
N LYS A 338 9.41 -10.66 1.16
CA LYS A 338 9.45 -9.30 1.71
C LYS A 338 10.16 -8.39 0.73
N HIS A 339 9.41 -7.54 0.06
CA HIS A 339 9.95 -6.66 -0.95
C HIS A 339 9.48 -5.22 -0.74
N ALA A 340 10.23 -4.28 -1.30
CA ALA A 340 9.77 -2.91 -1.41
C ALA A 340 8.53 -2.86 -2.29
N VAL A 341 7.74 -1.82 -2.14
CA VAL A 341 6.64 -1.49 -3.05
C VAL A 341 6.90 -0.12 -3.64
N ILE A 342 6.53 0.06 -4.90
CA ILE A 342 6.37 1.38 -5.50
C ILE A 342 4.90 1.53 -5.82
N CYS A 343 4.28 2.56 -5.27
CA CYS A 343 2.94 2.95 -5.64
C CYS A 343 3.03 4.00 -6.74
N ARG A 344 2.35 3.77 -7.87
CA ARG A 344 2.21 4.74 -8.95
C ARG A 344 0.87 5.45 -8.85
N SER A 345 0.86 6.71 -9.25
CA SER A 345 -0.38 7.40 -9.57
C SER A 345 -0.83 7.08 -10.99
N GLU A 346 -2.14 6.97 -11.18
CA GLU A 346 -2.75 6.95 -12.53
C GLU A 346 -2.95 8.35 -13.10
#